data_AF-A0A9D0VHM0-F1
#
_entry.id   AF-A0A9D0VHM0-F1
#
_cell.length_a   1.000
_cell.length_b   1.000
_cell.length_c   1.000
_cell.angle_alpha   90.00
_cell.angle_beta   90.00
_cell.angle_gamma   90.00
#
_symmetry.space_group_name_H-M   'P 1'
#
loop_
_entity.id
_entity.type
_entity.pdbx_description
1 polymer ?
#
loop_
_entity_poly.entity_id
_entity_poly.type
_entity_poly.pdbx_seq_one_letter_code
_entity_poly.pdbx_strand_id
1 'polypeptide(L)'
;MFGTLRTGDVPALLLAALRDQLGAAQAMVLVPEGTRWRLCCVDAASQPPGLTIERLRSSTKRIAETLNPSLGVSRAEQLPLLGQPLFSRNRLRGVLWLIRRSGERPFSVLDVARLALPAATLSIALDNLAMARELQHAELQAERRRIAWAYTRHHLQLLTKQALPGAVLERLGFALDGLERVDQLEGELP
;
A
#
# COMPACT_ATOMS: atom_id res chain seq x y z
N MET A 1 -3.20 3.98 -1.32
CA MET A 1 -2.58 4.95 -0.40
C MET A 1 -1.75 4.18 0.62
N PHE A 2 -0.44 4.44 0.73
CA PHE A 2 0.40 3.71 1.69
C PHE A 2 0.30 4.36 3.07
N GLY A 3 -0.40 3.71 4.00
CA GLY A 3 -0.38 4.03 5.44
C GLY A 3 0.87 3.48 6.13
N THR A 4 1.18 3.96 7.34
CA THR A 4 2.27 3.45 8.18
C THR A 4 2.11 1.94 8.36
N LEU A 5 3.19 1.19 8.11
CA LEU A 5 3.20 -0.25 8.35
C LEU A 5 3.07 -0.54 9.84
N ARG A 6 2.39 -1.64 10.16
CA ARG A 6 2.39 -2.19 11.51
C ARG A 6 3.66 -3.02 11.70
N THR A 7 4.20 -2.98 12.90
CA THR A 7 5.26 -3.89 13.33
C THR A 7 4.76 -5.32 13.13
N GLY A 8 5.40 -6.08 12.24
CA GLY A 8 4.96 -7.43 11.83
C GLY A 8 4.51 -7.58 10.38
N ASP A 9 4.29 -6.47 9.65
CA ASP A 9 4.04 -6.54 8.21
C ASP A 9 5.28 -7.08 7.47
N VAL A 10 5.08 -7.91 6.44
CA VAL A 10 6.16 -8.51 5.65
C VAL A 10 7.22 -7.49 5.20
N PRO A 11 6.88 -6.30 4.68
CA PRO A 11 7.90 -5.32 4.28
C PRO A 11 8.72 -4.79 5.48
N ALA A 12 8.15 -4.70 6.68
CA ALA A 12 8.88 -4.27 7.87
C ALA A 12 9.90 -5.33 8.31
N LEU A 13 9.53 -6.62 8.25
CA LEU A 13 10.44 -7.74 8.54
C LEU A 13 11.58 -7.82 7.52
N LEU A 14 11.26 -7.66 6.22
CA LEU A 14 12.26 -7.63 5.16
C LEU A 14 13.26 -6.47 5.34
N LEU A 15 12.79 -5.31 5.78
CA LEU A 15 13.66 -4.15 6.03
C LEU A 15 14.63 -4.39 7.18
N ALA A 16 14.17 -4.99 8.28
CA ALA A 16 15.03 -5.36 9.40
C ALA A 16 16.09 -6.38 8.97
N ALA A 17 15.69 -7.41 8.21
CA ALA A 17 16.63 -8.40 7.67
C ALA A 17 17.67 -7.76 6.73
N LEU A 18 17.24 -6.84 5.87
CA LEU A 18 18.12 -6.10 4.96
C LEU A 18 19.13 -5.23 5.69
N ARG A 19 18.68 -4.54 6.73
CA ARG A 19 19.53 -3.73 7.60
C ARG A 19 20.64 -4.59 8.18
N ASP A 20 20.28 -5.72 8.78
CA ASP A 20 21.21 -6.60 9.47
C ASP A 20 22.21 -7.24 8.50
N GLN A 21 21.73 -7.71 7.34
CA GLN A 21 22.57 -8.33 6.31
C GLN A 21 23.65 -7.39 5.76
N LEU A 22 23.36 -6.09 5.67
CA LEU A 22 24.28 -5.10 5.10
C LEU A 22 25.01 -4.27 6.15
N GLY A 23 24.80 -4.57 7.43
CA GLY A 23 25.33 -3.82 8.56
C GLY A 23 24.96 -2.34 8.45
N ALA A 24 23.72 -2.05 8.06
CA ALA A 24 23.20 -0.70 8.08
C ALA A 24 22.74 -0.37 9.51
N ALA A 25 22.89 0.88 9.94
CA ALA A 25 22.28 1.35 11.16
C ALA A 25 20.76 1.49 11.00
N GLN A 26 20.32 1.81 9.77
CA GLN A 26 18.93 2.09 9.46
C GLN A 26 18.54 1.61 8.07
N ALA A 27 17.26 1.23 7.95
CA ALA A 27 16.60 0.95 6.70
C ALA A 27 15.23 1.63 6.66
N MET A 28 14.92 2.29 5.54
CA MET A 28 13.62 2.94 5.35
C MET A 28 13.20 2.93 3.89
N VAL A 29 11.89 3.03 3.64
CA VAL A 29 11.35 3.11 2.28
C VAL A 29 10.54 4.38 2.10
N LEU A 30 10.93 5.16 1.10
CA LEU A 30 10.17 6.30 0.62
C LEU A 30 9.37 5.89 -0.61
N VAL A 31 8.06 6.12 -0.56
CA VAL A 31 7.11 5.74 -1.61
C VAL A 31 6.53 7.01 -2.22
N PRO A 32 6.40 7.10 -3.56
CA PRO A 32 5.77 8.23 -4.19
C PRO A 32 4.25 8.23 -3.90
N GLU A 33 3.73 9.40 -3.58
CA GLU A 33 2.31 9.63 -3.39
C GLU A 33 1.93 10.96 -4.05
N GLY A 34 1.44 10.86 -5.28
CA GLY A 34 1.25 12.03 -6.13
C GLY A 34 2.58 12.75 -6.36
N THR A 35 2.65 14.02 -5.95
CA THR A 35 3.86 14.86 -6.09
C THR A 35 4.80 14.80 -4.87
N ARG A 36 4.44 14.05 -3.83
CA ARG A 36 5.19 14.00 -2.57
C ARG A 36 5.78 12.62 -2.34
N TRP A 37 6.87 12.58 -1.58
CA TRP A 37 7.47 11.35 -1.09
C TRP A 37 7.06 11.13 0.36
N ARG A 38 6.44 9.98 0.64
CA ARG A 38 6.04 9.59 1.98
C ARG A 38 6.91 8.44 2.50
N LEU A 39 7.27 8.52 3.77
CA LEU A 39 7.86 7.41 4.50
C LEU A 39 6.81 6.33 4.71
N CYS A 40 6.97 5.19 4.05
CA CYS A 40 6.06 4.05 4.18
C CYS A 40 6.51 3.12 5.29
N CYS A 41 7.83 2.94 5.45
CA CYS A 41 8.40 1.93 6.31
C CYS A 41 9.65 2.49 6.99
N VAL A 42 9.75 2.28 8.30
CA VAL A 42 10.97 2.46 9.08
C VAL A 42 11.11 1.18 9.89
N ASP A 43 12.33 0.67 9.96
CA ASP A 43 12.63 -0.35 10.95
C ASP A 43 12.34 0.21 12.35
N ALA A 44 11.41 -0.43 13.07
CA ALA A 44 10.87 0.03 14.35
C ALA A 44 11.93 0.32 15.42
N ALA A 45 13.13 -0.28 15.30
CA ALA A 45 14.25 -0.06 16.22
C ALA A 45 15.11 1.17 15.88
N SER A 46 14.79 1.92 14.81
CA SER A 46 15.65 3.00 14.30
C SER A 46 14.90 4.34 14.20
N GLN A 47 15.08 5.21 15.20
CA GLN A 47 14.79 6.65 15.06
C GLN A 47 15.84 7.24 14.10
N PRO A 48 15.49 8.05 13.08
CA PRO A 48 16.49 8.63 12.18
C PRO A 48 17.44 9.59 12.92
N PRO A 49 18.75 9.30 13.09
CA PRO A 49 19.69 10.24 13.68
C PRO A 49 20.03 11.28 12.61
N GLY A 50 19.72 12.55 12.91
CA GLY A 50 20.16 13.76 12.19
C GLY A 50 19.68 13.93 10.74
N LEU A 51 19.44 12.83 10.02
CA LEU A 51 19.10 12.80 8.61
C LEU A 51 17.58 12.92 8.45
N THR A 52 17.11 14.16 8.33
CA THR A 52 15.70 14.45 8.12
C THR A 52 15.23 13.86 6.79
N ILE A 53 14.01 13.30 6.76
CA ILE A 53 13.35 12.78 5.55
C ILE A 53 13.42 13.78 4.39
N GLU A 54 13.32 15.08 4.67
CA GLU A 54 13.44 16.14 3.67
C GLU A 54 14.76 16.12 2.91
N ARG A 55 15.88 15.81 3.57
CA ARG A 55 17.19 15.73 2.93
C ARG A 55 17.30 14.56 1.97
N LEU A 56 16.66 13.43 2.30
CA LEU A 56 16.59 12.28 1.40
C LEU A 56 15.71 12.55 0.19
N ARG A 57 14.73 13.47 0.24
CA ARG A 57 13.81 13.72 -0.90
C ARG A 57 14.53 14.15 -2.17
N SER A 58 15.52 15.03 -2.07
CA SER A 58 16.27 15.51 -3.25
C SER A 58 17.03 14.38 -3.94
N SER A 59 17.69 13.53 -3.16
CA SER A 59 18.38 12.34 -3.68
C SER A 59 17.40 11.29 -4.17
N THR A 60 16.27 11.13 -3.50
CA THR A 60 15.19 10.19 -3.87
C THR A 60 14.61 10.56 -5.23
N LYS A 61 14.37 11.85 -5.48
CA LYS A 61 13.91 12.34 -6.78
C LYS A 61 14.90 11.98 -7.89
N ARG A 62 16.19 12.20 -7.67
CA ARG A 62 17.23 11.81 -8.65
C ARG A 62 17.25 10.31 -8.92
N ILE A 63 17.19 9.47 -7.88
CA ILE A 63 17.14 8.00 -8.05
C ILE A 63 15.88 7.56 -8.79
N ALA A 64 14.74 8.20 -8.48
CA ALA A 64 13.48 7.93 -9.13
C ALA A 64 13.47 8.34 -10.61
N GLU A 65 14.24 9.36 -10.99
CA GLU A 65 14.38 9.81 -12.37
C GLU A 65 15.40 8.97 -13.16
N THR A 66 16.53 8.63 -12.54
CA THR A 66 17.59 7.85 -13.20
C THR A 66 17.37 6.35 -13.16
N LEU A 67 16.49 5.88 -12.27
CA LEU A 67 16.24 4.47 -11.98
C LEU A 67 17.49 3.69 -11.57
N ASN A 68 18.54 4.40 -11.15
CA ASN A 68 19.82 3.83 -10.80
C ASN A 68 20.07 3.89 -9.30
N PRO A 69 20.71 2.87 -8.71
CA PRO A 69 21.15 2.93 -7.33
C PRO A 69 22.10 4.11 -7.12
N SER A 70 21.96 4.80 -5.99
CA SER A 70 22.87 5.87 -5.60
C SER A 70 23.68 5.45 -4.39
N LEU A 71 24.99 5.63 -4.49
CA LEU A 71 25.91 5.59 -3.36
C LEU A 71 26.29 7.02 -3.00
N GLY A 72 26.36 7.33 -1.72
CA GLY A 72 26.72 8.66 -1.28
C GLY A 72 27.09 8.74 0.18
N VAL A 73 27.54 9.92 0.58
CA VAL A 73 27.77 10.26 1.97
C VAL A 73 27.04 11.58 2.25
N SER A 74 26.24 11.62 3.31
CA SER A 74 25.58 12.86 3.74
C SER A 74 26.65 13.87 4.14
N ARG A 75 26.68 15.06 3.50
CA ARG A 75 27.69 16.09 3.82
C ARG A 75 27.59 16.61 5.25
N ALA A 76 26.38 16.69 5.80
CA ALA A 76 26.15 17.30 7.10
C ALA A 76 26.61 16.41 8.27
N GLU A 77 26.48 15.10 8.12
CA GLU A 77 26.67 14.13 9.23
C GLU A 77 27.68 13.03 8.88
N GLN A 78 28.25 13.08 7.67
CA GLN A 78 29.18 12.09 7.13
C GLN A 78 28.63 10.65 7.17
N LEU A 79 27.32 10.49 7.06
CA LEU A 79 26.64 9.19 7.07
C LEU A 79 26.71 8.54 5.69
N PRO A 80 27.21 7.30 5.57
CA PRO A 80 27.12 6.57 4.31
C PRO A 80 25.67 6.21 3.97
N LEU A 81 25.31 6.43 2.71
CA LEU A 81 23.97 6.25 2.18
C LEU A 81 23.99 5.34 0.96
N LEU A 82 23.04 4.42 0.91
CA LEU A 82 22.71 3.65 -0.27
C LEU A 82 21.21 3.83 -0.55
N GLY A 83 20.90 4.36 -1.73
CA GLY A 83 19.55 4.47 -2.24
C GLY A 83 19.34 3.46 -3.36
N GLN A 84 18.39 2.54 -3.20
CA GLN A 84 18.06 1.50 -4.18
C GLN A 84 16.61 1.71 -4.65
N PRO A 85 16.38 1.95 -5.95
CA PRO A 85 15.02 2.05 -6.45
C PRO A 85 14.31 0.68 -6.39
N LEU A 86 13.03 0.72 -6.05
CA LEU A 86 12.15 -0.44 -5.90
C LEU A 86 11.16 -0.47 -7.06
N PHE A 87 11.26 -1.49 -7.91
CA PHE A 87 10.41 -1.66 -9.09
C PHE A 87 9.60 -2.94 -8.99
N SER A 88 8.33 -2.83 -9.32
CA SER A 88 7.48 -3.99 -9.55
C SER A 88 6.55 -3.70 -10.72
N ARG A 89 6.37 -4.70 -11.60
CA ARG A 89 5.55 -4.60 -12.83
C ARG A 89 5.86 -3.33 -13.65
N ASN A 90 7.14 -3.04 -13.82
CA ASN A 90 7.65 -1.86 -14.56
C ASN A 90 7.19 -0.50 -14.01
N ARG A 91 6.79 -0.43 -12.73
CA ARG A 91 6.42 0.80 -12.03
C ARG A 91 7.33 1.00 -10.83
N LEU A 92 7.81 2.25 -10.66
CA LEU A 92 8.52 2.65 -9.45
C LEU A 92 7.56 2.62 -8.26
N ARG A 93 7.88 1.79 -7.27
CA ARG A 93 7.11 1.65 -6.03
C ARG A 93 7.73 2.42 -4.88
N GLY A 94 9.00 2.77 -4.98
CA GLY A 94 9.66 3.58 -3.98
C GLY A 94 11.17 3.57 -4.13
N VAL A 95 11.84 4.12 -3.14
CA VAL A 95 13.29 4.04 -2.97
C VAL A 95 13.56 3.52 -1.57
N LEU A 96 14.29 2.41 -1.51
CA LEU A 96 14.89 1.88 -0.29
C LEU A 96 16.13 2.70 0.03
N TRP A 97 16.21 3.19 1.26
CA TRP A 97 17.38 3.85 1.81
C TRP A 97 17.98 3.00 2.93
N LEU A 98 19.27 2.72 2.80
CA LEU A 98 20.10 2.19 3.86
C LEU A 98 21.10 3.25 4.31
N ILE A 99 21.26 3.35 5.62
CA ILE A 99 22.09 4.36 6.26
C ILE A 99 23.00 3.66 7.27
N ARG A 100 24.31 3.89 7.15
CA ARG A 100 25.32 3.45 8.13
C ARG A 100 25.65 4.58 9.11
N ARG A 101 26.27 4.25 10.24
CA ARG A 101 26.68 5.27 11.23
C ARG A 101 27.82 6.11 10.70
N SER A 102 28.01 7.29 11.28
CA SER A 102 29.14 8.15 10.95
C SER A 102 30.44 7.43 11.30
N GLY A 103 31.45 7.54 10.43
CA GLY A 103 32.72 6.83 10.58
C GLY A 103 32.72 5.36 10.15
N GLU A 104 31.57 4.78 9.81
CA GLU A 104 31.52 3.45 9.20
C GLU A 104 31.92 3.48 7.72
N ARG A 105 32.34 2.31 7.21
CA ARG A 105 32.76 2.18 5.82
C ARG A 105 31.64 2.59 4.84
N PRO A 106 31.96 3.34 3.78
CA PRO A 106 31.01 3.64 2.71
C PRO A 106 30.41 2.38 2.11
N PHE A 107 29.18 2.50 1.59
CA PHE A 107 28.59 1.45 0.79
C PHE A 107 29.37 1.28 -0.53
N SER A 108 29.51 0.04 -0.95
CA SER A 108 30.24 -0.36 -2.16
C SER A 108 29.30 -0.84 -3.26
N VAL A 109 29.82 -0.99 -4.48
CA VAL A 109 29.08 -1.61 -5.59
C VAL A 109 28.66 -3.05 -5.27
N LEU A 110 29.45 -3.76 -4.46
CA LEU A 110 29.09 -5.11 -4.00
C LEU A 110 27.86 -5.09 -3.08
N ASP A 111 27.72 -4.05 -2.24
CA ASP A 111 26.52 -3.89 -1.40
C ASP A 111 25.27 -3.65 -2.26
N VAL A 112 25.40 -2.90 -3.37
CA VAL A 112 24.32 -2.72 -4.36
C VAL A 112 23.95 -4.04 -5.03
N ALA A 113 24.93 -4.83 -5.45
CA ALA A 113 24.68 -6.14 -6.08
C ALA A 113 23.96 -7.10 -5.13
N ARG A 114 24.33 -7.10 -3.83
CA ARG A 114 23.67 -7.89 -2.79
C ARG A 114 22.22 -7.47 -2.53
N LEU A 115 21.89 -6.22 -2.84
CA LEU A 115 20.53 -5.69 -2.66
C LEU A 115 19.57 -6.03 -3.79
N ALA A 116 20.05 -6.41 -4.97
CA ALA A 116 19.20 -6.57 -6.15
C ALA A 116 18.00 -7.52 -5.90
N LEU A 117 18.27 -8.72 -5.39
CA LEU A 117 17.22 -9.72 -5.12
C LEU A 117 16.31 -9.31 -3.95
N PRO A 118 16.83 -8.93 -2.77
CA PRO A 118 15.97 -8.46 -1.68
C PRO A 118 15.12 -7.23 -2.03
N ALA A 119 15.66 -6.30 -2.82
CA ALA A 119 14.92 -5.13 -3.29
C ALA A 119 13.77 -5.52 -4.21
N ALA A 120 13.95 -6.53 -5.08
CA ALA A 120 12.88 -7.08 -5.89
C ALA A 120 11.78 -7.71 -5.01
N THR A 121 12.16 -8.52 -4.02
CA THR A 121 11.21 -9.12 -3.06
C THR A 121 10.43 -8.06 -2.28
N LEU A 122 11.14 -7.03 -1.79
CA LEU A 122 10.52 -5.91 -1.09
C LEU A 122 9.53 -5.14 -1.99
N SER A 123 9.88 -4.97 -3.27
CA SER A 123 9.01 -4.31 -4.25
C SER A 123 7.70 -5.08 -4.45
N ILE A 124 7.76 -6.42 -4.53
CA ILE A 124 6.57 -7.28 -4.61
C ILE A 124 5.75 -7.19 -3.33
N ALA A 125 6.39 -7.22 -2.16
CA ALA A 125 5.69 -7.13 -0.88
C ALA A 125 4.94 -5.79 -0.73
N LEU A 126 5.55 -4.68 -1.18
CA LEU A 126 4.89 -3.37 -1.21
C LEU A 126 3.70 -3.34 -2.18
N ASP A 127 3.81 -4.00 -3.33
CA ASP A 127 2.71 -4.14 -4.28
C ASP A 127 1.53 -4.90 -3.71
N ASN A 128 1.81 -6.04 -3.07
CA ASN A 128 0.78 -6.87 -2.46
C ASN A 128 0.06 -6.11 -1.35
N LEU A 129 0.80 -5.34 -0.54
CA LEU A 129 0.21 -4.50 0.48
C LEU A 129 -0.68 -3.40 -0.11
N ALA A 130 -0.25 -2.76 -1.20
CA ALA A 130 -1.06 -1.76 -1.88
C ALA A 130 -2.38 -2.36 -2.38
N MET A 131 -2.31 -3.54 -3.03
CA MET A 131 -3.49 -4.25 -3.53
C MET A 131 -4.41 -4.70 -2.39
N ALA A 132 -3.86 -5.24 -1.31
CA ALA A 132 -4.64 -5.66 -0.16
C ALA A 132 -5.42 -4.49 0.47
N ARG A 133 -4.80 -3.30 0.55
CA ARG A 133 -5.45 -2.09 1.05
C ARG A 133 -6.56 -1.60 0.10
N GLU A 134 -6.33 -1.68 -1.21
CA GLU A 134 -7.33 -1.33 -2.21
C GLU A 134 -8.54 -2.27 -2.15
N LEU A 135 -8.30 -3.57 -2.01
CA LEU A 135 -9.36 -4.58 -1.83
C LEU A 135 -10.17 -4.30 -0.56
N GLN A 136 -9.51 -4.11 0.58
CA GLN A 136 -10.17 -3.80 1.85
C GLN A 136 -11.04 -2.53 1.76
N HIS A 137 -10.56 -1.51 1.07
CA HIS A 137 -11.33 -0.29 0.84
C HIS A 137 -12.56 -0.56 -0.05
N ALA A 138 -12.41 -1.36 -1.10
CA ALA A 138 -13.52 -1.73 -1.99
C ALA A 138 -14.60 -2.54 -1.25
N GLU A 139 -14.20 -3.50 -0.42
CA GLU A 139 -15.10 -4.29 0.42
C GLU A 139 -15.90 -3.41 1.39
N LEU A 140 -15.22 -2.46 2.06
CA LEU A 140 -15.90 -1.53 2.96
C LEU A 140 -16.95 -0.67 2.23
N GLN A 141 -16.66 -0.25 1.00
CA GLN A 141 -17.61 0.49 0.18
C GLN A 141 -18.78 -0.39 -0.29
N ALA A 142 -18.50 -1.63 -0.69
CA ALA A 142 -19.53 -2.60 -1.04
C ALA A 142 -20.48 -2.87 0.13
N GLU A 143 -19.94 -3.05 1.34
CA GLU A 143 -20.74 -3.28 2.54
C GLU A 143 -21.60 -2.07 2.89
N ARG A 144 -21.06 -0.85 2.79
CA ARG A 144 -21.85 0.39 2.98
C ARG A 144 -23.01 0.49 1.99
N ARG A 145 -22.79 0.13 0.73
CA ARG A 145 -23.85 0.08 -0.28
C ARG A 145 -24.88 -0.98 0.06
N ARG A 146 -24.45 -2.17 0.47
CA ARG A 146 -25.35 -3.26 0.88
C ARG A 146 -26.26 -2.86 2.04
N ILE A 147 -25.70 -2.22 3.06
CA ILE A 147 -26.46 -1.70 4.21
C ILE A 147 -27.45 -0.61 3.78
N ALA A 148 -27.01 0.35 2.96
CA ALA A 148 -27.88 1.40 2.44
C ALA A 148 -29.07 0.83 1.64
N TRP A 149 -28.79 -0.12 0.74
CA TRP A 149 -29.82 -0.80 -0.04
C TRP A 149 -30.80 -1.59 0.84
N ALA A 150 -30.32 -2.29 1.86
CA ALA A 150 -31.17 -3.00 2.81
C ALA A 150 -32.12 -2.03 3.55
N TYR A 151 -31.61 -0.87 3.97
CA TYR A 151 -32.44 0.15 4.63
C TYR A 151 -33.51 0.72 3.70
N THR A 152 -33.14 1.11 2.48
CA THR A 152 -34.10 1.62 1.47
C THR A 152 -35.16 0.58 1.15
N ARG A 153 -34.76 -0.69 0.94
CA ARG A 153 -35.68 -1.81 0.67
C ARG A 153 -36.66 -2.00 1.80
N HIS A 154 -36.18 -2.02 3.05
CA HIS A 154 -37.03 -2.16 4.23
C HIS A 154 -38.04 -1.00 4.35
N HIS A 155 -37.59 0.25 4.14
CA HIS A 155 -38.48 1.41 4.21
C HIS A 155 -39.55 1.39 3.11
N LEU A 156 -39.20 1.01 1.88
CA LEU A 156 -40.17 0.82 0.80
C LEU A 156 -41.23 -0.24 1.15
N GLN A 157 -40.81 -1.37 1.71
CA GLN A 157 -41.75 -2.40 2.16
C GLN A 157 -42.72 -1.87 3.22
N LEU A 158 -42.25 -1.10 4.20
CA LEU A 158 -43.12 -0.49 5.22
C LEU A 158 -44.11 0.50 4.60
N LEU A 159 -43.64 1.39 3.72
CA LEU A 159 -44.51 2.35 3.03
C LEU A 159 -45.59 1.64 2.19
N THR A 160 -45.23 0.60 1.44
CA THR A 160 -46.21 -0.16 0.65
C THR A 160 -47.27 -0.83 1.52
N LYS A 161 -46.89 -1.38 2.69
CA LYS A 161 -47.85 -1.96 3.64
C LYS A 161 -48.80 -0.93 4.24
N GLN A 162 -48.36 0.32 4.40
CA GLN A 162 -49.17 1.39 4.98
C GLN A 162 -50.02 2.14 3.94
N ALA A 163 -49.53 2.30 2.72
CA ALA A 163 -50.13 3.16 1.70
C ALA A 163 -51.07 2.43 0.71
N LEU A 164 -51.03 1.09 0.66
CA LEU A 164 -51.83 0.32 -0.30
C LEU A 164 -52.97 -0.44 0.40
N PRO A 165 -54.23 -0.28 -0.06
CA PRO A 165 -55.31 -1.17 0.33
C PRO A 165 -54.97 -2.63 -0.03
N GLY A 166 -55.39 -3.60 0.78
CA GLY A 166 -54.97 -5.01 0.68
C GLY A 166 -55.04 -5.65 -0.71
N ALA A 167 -55.96 -5.18 -1.58
CA ALA A 167 -56.11 -5.66 -2.96
C ALA A 167 -54.93 -5.28 -3.90
N VAL A 168 -54.16 -4.23 -3.61
CA VAL A 168 -52.99 -3.84 -4.43
C VAL A 168 -51.71 -4.54 -3.95
N LEU A 169 -51.62 -4.88 -2.66
CA LEU A 169 -50.53 -5.67 -2.08
C LEU A 169 -50.50 -7.10 -2.64
N GLU A 170 -51.65 -7.73 -2.87
CA GLU A 170 -51.72 -9.05 -3.52
C GLU A 170 -51.17 -9.01 -4.95
N ARG A 171 -51.54 -8.00 -5.74
CA ARG A 171 -51.06 -7.85 -7.14
C ARG A 171 -49.56 -7.51 -7.23
N LEU A 172 -49.02 -6.74 -6.29
CA LEU A 172 -47.58 -6.42 -6.25
C LEU A 172 -46.73 -7.58 -5.69
N GLY A 173 -47.26 -8.41 -4.78
CA GLY A 173 -46.59 -9.64 -4.34
C GLY A 173 -46.27 -10.56 -5.52
N PHE A 174 -47.23 -10.76 -6.42
CA PHE A 174 -47.03 -11.53 -7.67
C PHE A 174 -45.98 -10.91 -8.61
N ALA A 175 -45.86 -9.58 -8.65
CA ALA A 175 -44.88 -8.92 -9.51
C ALA A 175 -43.45 -8.96 -8.93
N LEU A 176 -43.32 -8.91 -7.60
CA LEU A 176 -42.02 -9.00 -6.91
C LEU A 176 -41.47 -10.44 -6.89
N ASP A 177 -42.32 -11.46 -6.73
CA ASP A 177 -41.95 -12.87 -6.89
C ASP A 177 -41.50 -13.19 -8.34
N GLY A 178 -42.05 -12.47 -9.32
CA GLY A 178 -41.61 -12.54 -10.72
C GLY A 178 -40.21 -11.96 -10.94
N LEU A 179 -39.85 -10.89 -10.23
CA LEU A 179 -38.53 -10.25 -10.33
C LEU A 179 -37.43 -11.04 -9.62
N GLU A 180 -37.71 -11.70 -8.49
CA GLU A 180 -36.75 -12.62 -7.86
C GLU A 180 -36.46 -13.86 -8.73
N ARG A 181 -37.41 -14.28 -9.58
CA ARG A 181 -37.20 -15.34 -10.58
C ARG A 181 -36.35 -14.91 -11.77
N VAL A 182 -36.41 -13.63 -12.17
CA VAL A 182 -35.55 -13.10 -13.25
C VAL A 182 -34.10 -12.99 -12.78
N ASP A 183 -33.87 -12.59 -11.52
CA ASP A 183 -32.53 -12.52 -10.92
C ASP A 183 -31.88 -13.91 -10.74
N GLN A 184 -32.69 -14.98 -10.62
CA GLN A 184 -32.22 -16.37 -10.59
C GLN A 184 -31.90 -16.93 -11.99
N LEU A 185 -32.54 -16.42 -13.05
CA LEU A 185 -32.31 -16.86 -14.43
C LEU A 185 -31.13 -16.15 -15.10
N GLU A 186 -30.75 -14.95 -14.64
CA GLU A 186 -29.52 -14.27 -15.09
C GLU A 186 -28.24 -14.86 -14.45
N GLY A 187 -28.36 -15.78 -13.49
CA GLY A 187 -27.25 -16.55 -12.91
C GLY A 187 -26.89 -17.85 -13.64
N GLU A 188 -27.64 -18.24 -14.68
CA GLU A 188 -27.43 -19.48 -15.46
C GLU A 188 -27.31 -19.22 -16.98
N LEU A 189 -26.63 -18.14 -17.38
CA LEU A 189 -26.13 -18.00 -18.76
C LEU A 189 -24.60 -18.15 -18.75
N PRO A 190 -24.03 -18.99 -19.65
CA PRO A 190 -22.63 -19.44 -19.61
C PRO A 190 -21.60 -18.32 -19.83
#